data_AF-A0A6H2A386-F1
#
_entry.id   AF-A0A6H2A386-F1
#
_cell.length_a   1.000
_cell.length_b   1.000
_cell.length_c   1.000
_cell.angle_alpha   90.00
_cell.angle_beta   90.00
_cell.angle_gamma   90.00
#
_symmetry.space_group_name_H-M   'P 1'
#
loop_
_entity.id
_entity.type
_entity.pdbx_description
1 polymer ?
#
loop_
_entity_poly.entity_id
_entity_poly.type
_entity_poly.pdbx_seq_one_letter_code
_entity_poly.pdbx_strand_id
1 'polypeptide(L)'
;MKKSTREVGNDLEKYIVSYLQEIDPKTKQSNNSGAVSNNGDILSKLFVTECKHRNTKNLIINQKVWKKLSSQISIGSLKIPLLIMRNIDNETFVVLGFKDFINLLKGKESK
;
A
#
# COMPACT_ATOMS: atom_id res chain seq x y z
N MET A 1 0.71 -27.42 -4.93
CA MET A 1 1.98 -26.88 -4.39
C MET A 1 1.68 -25.75 -3.44
N LYS A 2 2.40 -25.63 -2.32
CA LYS A 2 2.27 -24.52 -1.37
C LYS A 2 3.03 -23.31 -1.94
N LYS A 3 2.36 -22.16 -2.07
CA LYS A 3 3.01 -20.91 -2.52
C LYS A 3 4.08 -20.47 -1.51
N SER A 4 5.18 -19.92 -2.02
CA SER A 4 6.20 -19.23 -1.22
C SER A 4 5.67 -17.90 -0.68
N THR A 5 6.27 -17.39 0.40
CA THR A 5 5.94 -16.05 0.96
C THR A 5 6.04 -14.95 -0.09
N ARG A 6 7.01 -15.05 -1.02
CA ARG A 6 7.19 -14.09 -2.10
C ARG A 6 6.04 -14.14 -3.10
N GLU A 7 5.62 -15.33 -3.52
CA GLU A 7 4.47 -15.49 -4.42
C GLU A 7 3.18 -14.94 -3.79
N VAL A 8 2.96 -15.22 -2.50
CA VAL A 8 1.82 -14.67 -1.74
C VAL A 8 1.85 -13.14 -1.69
N GLY A 9 3.03 -12.55 -1.47
CA GLY A 9 3.21 -11.09 -1.51
C GLY A 9 2.92 -10.51 -2.89
N ASN A 10 3.49 -11.11 -3.94
CA ASN A 10 3.26 -10.71 -5.32
C ASN A 10 1.78 -10.78 -5.72
N ASP A 11 1.05 -11.80 -5.27
CA ASP A 11 -0.38 -11.94 -5.56
C ASP A 11 -1.22 -10.83 -4.90
N LEU A 12 -0.88 -10.46 -3.65
CA LEU A 12 -1.49 -9.31 -2.99
C LEU A 12 -1.20 -8.01 -3.75
N GLU A 13 0.05 -7.77 -4.12
CA GLU A 13 0.43 -6.57 -4.86
C GLU A 13 -0.27 -6.48 -6.22
N LYS A 14 -0.33 -7.58 -7.00
CA LYS A 14 -1.08 -7.65 -8.27
C LYS A 14 -2.55 -7.32 -8.08
N TYR A 15 -3.16 -7.90 -7.04
CA TYR A 15 -4.54 -7.62 -6.68
C TYR A 15 -4.73 -6.11 -6.46
N ILE A 16 -3.89 -5.47 -5.66
CA ILE A 16 -3.99 -4.03 -5.39
C ILE A 16 -3.74 -3.18 -6.64
N VAL A 17 -2.73 -3.53 -7.45
CA VAL A 17 -2.44 -2.82 -8.70
C VAL A 17 -3.66 -2.78 -9.60
N SER A 18 -4.42 -3.87 -9.73
CA SER A 18 -5.60 -3.90 -10.59
C SER A 18 -6.65 -2.85 -10.22
N TYR A 19 -6.90 -2.63 -8.93
CA TYR A 19 -7.82 -1.58 -8.46
C TYR A 19 -7.20 -0.19 -8.58
N LEU A 20 -5.92 -0.02 -8.28
CA LEU A 20 -5.27 1.29 -8.38
C LEU A 20 -5.14 1.75 -9.84
N GLN A 21 -5.11 0.83 -10.81
CA GLN A 21 -5.11 1.14 -12.24
C GLN A 21 -6.43 1.77 -12.71
N GLU A 22 -7.54 1.56 -12.01
CA GLU A 22 -8.81 2.27 -12.28
C GLU A 22 -8.68 3.78 -12.02
N ILE A 23 -7.74 4.18 -11.15
CA ILE A 23 -7.50 5.58 -10.77
C ILE A 23 -6.29 6.16 -11.53
N ASP A 24 -5.20 5.40 -11.60
CA ASP A 24 -3.97 5.76 -12.31
C ASP A 24 -3.49 4.56 -13.15
N PRO A 25 -3.78 4.53 -14.47
CA PRO A 25 -3.44 3.42 -15.36
C PRO A 25 -1.93 3.10 -15.44
N LYS A 26 -1.06 4.00 -14.99
CA LYS A 26 0.40 3.79 -14.96
C LYS A 26 0.87 3.02 -13.71
N THR A 27 -0.03 2.72 -12.78
CA THR A 27 0.28 1.99 -11.56
C THR A 27 0.80 0.58 -11.88
N LYS A 28 1.90 0.17 -11.23
CA LYS A 28 2.51 -1.16 -11.39
C LYS A 28 3.31 -1.58 -10.15
N GLN A 29 3.55 -2.88 -9.99
CA GLN A 29 4.44 -3.39 -8.94
C GLN A 29 5.85 -2.81 -9.07
N SER A 30 6.54 -2.62 -7.95
CA SER A 30 7.96 -2.24 -7.95
C SER A 30 8.83 -3.48 -8.13
N ASN A 31 9.85 -3.38 -8.99
CA ASN A 31 10.74 -4.53 -9.27
C ASN A 31 11.76 -4.80 -8.14
N ASN A 32 11.86 -3.90 -7.15
CA ASN A 32 12.92 -3.88 -6.12
C ASN A 32 12.38 -3.44 -4.73
N SER A 33 11.18 -3.89 -4.36
CA SER A 33 10.67 -3.67 -2.99
C SER A 33 11.65 -4.24 -1.96
N GLY A 34 12.26 -3.34 -1.17
CA GLY A 34 13.13 -3.70 -0.05
C GLY A 34 14.64 -3.52 -0.23
N ALA A 35 15.16 -3.24 -1.43
CA ALA A 35 16.62 -3.21 -1.64
C ALA A 35 17.23 -1.81 -1.87
N VAL A 36 16.57 -0.88 -2.58
CA VAL A 36 17.26 0.34 -3.06
C VAL A 36 16.39 1.60 -3.16
N SER A 37 15.06 1.50 -3.27
CA SER A 37 14.21 2.67 -3.57
C SER A 37 13.11 2.93 -2.54
N ASN A 38 12.96 4.18 -2.11
CA ASN A 38 11.85 4.69 -1.27
C ASN A 38 10.48 4.71 -1.98
N ASN A 39 10.28 3.86 -2.98
CA ASN A 39 9.13 3.90 -3.87
C ASN A 39 7.97 2.98 -3.45
N GLY A 40 8.12 2.26 -2.34
CA GLY A 40 7.13 1.28 -1.86
C GLY A 40 7.03 0.01 -2.71
N ASP A 41 6.06 -0.82 -2.39
CA ASP A 41 5.79 -2.09 -3.11
C ASP A 41 5.11 -1.86 -4.47
N ILE A 42 4.36 -0.76 -4.59
CA ILE A 42 3.66 -0.37 -5.83
C ILE A 42 4.10 1.03 -6.24
N LEU A 43 4.52 1.16 -7.50
CA LEU A 43 4.83 2.42 -8.16
C LEU A 43 3.54 3.13 -8.54
N SER A 44 3.21 4.22 -7.85
CA SER A 44 2.04 5.06 -8.10
C SER A 44 2.41 6.54 -8.07
N LYS A 45 1.70 7.37 -8.84
CA LYS A 45 1.80 8.83 -8.74
C LYS A 45 1.19 9.35 -7.44
N LEU A 46 0.18 8.67 -6.91
CA LEU A 46 -0.67 9.14 -5.81
C LEU A 46 -0.27 8.57 -4.45
N PHE A 47 0.30 7.36 -4.42
CA PHE A 47 0.51 6.62 -3.20
C PHE A 47 1.96 6.16 -3.03
N VAL A 48 2.39 6.04 -1.77
CA VAL A 48 3.52 5.20 -1.36
C VAL A 48 2.92 4.05 -0.59
N THR A 49 3.17 2.82 -1.04
CA THR A 49 2.44 1.64 -0.54
C THR A 49 3.37 0.63 0.12
N GLU A 50 2.89 -0.02 1.15
CA GLU A 50 3.50 -1.23 1.72
C GLU A 50 2.41 -2.31 1.82
N CYS A 51 2.64 -3.46 1.20
CA CYS A 51 1.75 -4.61 1.18
C CYS A 51 2.25 -5.69 2.14
N LYS A 52 1.38 -6.16 3.03
CA LYS A 52 1.72 -7.17 4.03
C LYS A 52 0.65 -8.25 4.13
N HIS A 53 0.98 -9.43 3.64
CA HIS A 53 0.25 -10.63 3.98
C HIS A 53 0.61 -11.07 5.42
N ARG A 54 -0.38 -11.47 6.21
CA ARG A 54 -0.24 -11.99 7.56
C ARG A 54 -0.92 -13.35 7.65
N ASN A 55 -0.20 -14.32 8.21
CA ASN A 55 -0.75 -15.66 8.46
C ASN A 55 -1.52 -15.70 9.78
N THR A 56 -2.40 -14.72 9.98
CA THR A 56 -3.23 -14.52 11.17
C THR A 56 -4.60 -14.06 10.71
N LYS A 57 -5.66 -14.32 11.49
CA LYS A 57 -7.00 -13.78 11.22
C LYS A 57 -7.09 -12.30 11.59
N ASN A 58 -6.61 -11.99 12.79
CA ASN A 58 -6.53 -10.62 13.29
C ASN A 58 -5.30 -9.91 12.70
N LEU A 59 -5.47 -8.65 12.33
CA LEU A 59 -4.40 -7.80 11.82
C LEU A 59 -3.99 -6.80 12.89
N ILE A 60 -2.70 -6.80 13.23
CA ILE A 60 -2.11 -5.86 14.17
C ILE A 60 -1.19 -4.93 13.39
N ILE A 61 -1.44 -3.64 13.50
CA ILE A 61 -0.60 -2.61 12.88
C ILE A 61 0.65 -2.41 13.73
N ASN A 62 1.82 -2.74 13.17
CA ASN A 62 3.07 -2.39 13.81
C ASN A 62 3.41 -0.92 13.53
N GLN A 63 3.39 -0.09 14.57
CA GLN A 63 3.65 1.34 14.45
C GLN A 63 5.01 1.66 13.79
N LYS A 64 6.03 0.81 13.94
CA LYS A 64 7.33 1.01 13.27
C LYS A 64 7.22 0.88 11.75
N VAL A 65 6.42 -0.07 11.26
CA VAL A 65 6.17 -0.25 9.83
C VAL A 65 5.45 0.98 9.27
N TRP A 66 4.41 1.46 9.98
CA TRP A 66 3.69 2.67 9.60
C TRP A 66 4.59 3.92 9.56
N LYS A 67 5.41 4.13 10.61
CA LYS A 67 6.36 5.25 10.67
C LYS A 67 7.39 5.18 9.55
N LYS A 68 7.94 3.99 9.27
CA LYS A 68 8.87 3.78 8.15
C LYS A 68 8.24 4.15 6.82
N LEU A 69 7.05 3.64 6.52
CA LEU A 69 6.31 3.95 5.30
C LEU A 69 6.05 5.46 5.18
N SER A 70 5.54 6.07 6.25
CA SER A 70 5.27 7.52 6.26
C SER A 70 6.53 8.35 6.04
N SER A 71 7.68 7.92 6.57
CA SER A 71 8.96 8.62 6.38
C SER A 71 9.56 8.51 4.98
N GLN A 72 9.06 7.59 4.14
CA GLN A 72 9.50 7.47 2.74
C GLN A 72 8.91 8.58 1.85
N ILE A 73 7.89 9.28 2.33
CA ILE A 73 7.28 10.38 1.62
C ILE A 73 8.22 11.58 1.67
N SER A 74 8.70 12.00 0.51
CA SER A 74 9.57 13.17 0.40
C SER A 74 8.84 14.44 0.84
N ILE A 75 9.57 15.36 1.47
CA ILE A 75 9.05 16.67 1.87
C ILE A 75 8.48 17.38 0.63
N GLY A 76 7.26 17.92 0.74
CA GLY A 76 6.55 18.57 -0.37
C GLY A 76 5.85 17.61 -1.34
N SER A 77 5.99 16.29 -1.17
CA SER A 77 5.21 15.32 -1.93
C SER A 77 3.74 15.34 -1.49
N LEU A 78 2.82 15.27 -2.46
CA LEU A 78 1.39 15.08 -2.22
C LEU A 78 1.00 13.61 -2.14
N LYS A 79 1.97 12.69 -2.14
CA LYS A 79 1.69 11.26 -2.04
C LYS A 79 1.18 10.90 -0.65
N ILE A 80 0.25 9.96 -0.62
CA ILE A 80 -0.36 9.46 0.61
C ILE A 80 0.23 8.08 0.95
N PRO A 81 0.59 7.82 2.23
CA PRO A 81 1.05 6.50 2.64
C PRO A 81 -0.13 5.55 2.78
N LEU A 82 -0.04 4.37 2.18
CA LEU A 82 -1.04 3.30 2.30
C LEU A 82 -0.37 2.02 2.78
N LEU A 83 -0.68 1.60 4.01
CA LEU A 83 -0.30 0.27 4.50
C LEU A 83 -1.46 -0.68 4.23
N ILE A 84 -1.24 -1.66 3.37
CA ILE A 84 -2.24 -2.62 2.93
C ILE A 84 -1.93 -3.96 3.58
N MET A 85 -2.92 -4.54 4.24
CA MET A 85 -2.76 -5.77 5.00
C MET A 85 -3.79 -6.80 4.57
N ARG A 86 -3.35 -8.03 4.33
CA ARG A 86 -4.23 -9.18 4.03
C ARG A 86 -4.07 -10.25 5.09
N ASN A 87 -5.17 -10.78 5.58
CA ASN A 87 -5.20 -11.85 6.58
C ASN A 87 -5.26 -13.25 5.93
N ILE A 88 -5.25 -14.30 6.74
CA ILE A 88 -5.31 -15.69 6.26
C ILE A 88 -6.63 -16.04 5.55
N ASP A 89 -7.70 -15.30 5.85
CA ASP A 89 -9.04 -15.47 5.26
C ASP A 89 -9.19 -14.65 3.95
N ASN A 90 -8.09 -14.09 3.41
CA ASN A 90 -8.01 -13.22 2.24
C ASN A 90 -8.72 -11.87 2.34
N GLU A 91 -9.18 -11.49 3.53
CA GLU A 91 -9.72 -10.16 3.79
C GLU A 91 -8.60 -9.12 3.69
N THR A 92 -8.86 -8.03 2.96
CA THR A 92 -7.86 -7.01 2.64
C THR A 92 -8.27 -5.67 3.24
N PHE A 93 -7.40 -5.12 4.07
CA PHE A 93 -7.62 -3.86 4.78
C PHE A 93 -6.57 -2.83 4.37
N VAL A 94 -6.95 -1.57 4.42
CA VAL A 94 -6.05 -0.44 4.21
C VAL A 94 -5.98 0.40 5.47
N VAL A 95 -4.76 0.82 5.82
CA VAL A 95 -4.47 1.77 6.89
C VAL A 95 -4.07 3.07 6.24
N LEU A 96 -4.74 4.14 6.67
CA LEU A 96 -4.59 5.50 6.16
C LEU A 96 -4.66 6.47 7.35
N GLY A 97 -3.86 7.54 7.31
CA GLY A 97 -3.96 8.60 8.29
C GLY A 97 -5.32 9.29 8.24
N PHE A 98 -5.95 9.55 9.38
CA PHE A 98 -7.29 10.15 9.40
C PHE A 98 -7.35 11.51 8.69
N LYS A 99 -6.30 12.35 8.81
CA LYS A 99 -6.23 13.62 8.08
C LYS A 99 -6.16 13.43 6.57
N ASP A 100 -5.40 12.44 6.10
CA ASP A 100 -5.31 12.11 4.68
C ASP A 100 -6.65 11.60 4.14
N PHE A 101 -7.36 10.80 4.93
CA PHE A 101 -8.73 10.38 4.62
C PHE A 101 -9.67 11.58 4.44
N ILE A 102 -9.67 12.52 5.39
CA ILE A 102 -10.49 13.74 5.28
C ILE A 102 -10.10 14.57 4.05
N ASN A 103 -8.81 14.70 3.76
CA ASN A 103 -8.34 15.46 2.59
C ASN A 103 -8.77 14.82 1.26
N LEU A 104 -8.76 13.47 1.18
CA LEU A 104 -9.28 12.74 0.02
C LEU A 104 -10.77 13.00 -0.21
N LEU A 105 -11.56 13.09 0.86
CA LEU A 105 -12.99 13.40 0.76
C LEU A 105 -13.22 14.83 0.26
N LYS A 106 -12.52 15.82 0.84
CA LYS A 106 -12.63 17.23 0.42
C LYS A 106 -12.23 17.44 -1.04
N GLY A 107 -11.20 16.73 -1.50
CA GLY A 107 -10.79 16.75 -2.91
C GLY A 107 -11.83 16.17 -3.88
N LYS A 108 -12.80 15.37 -3.40
CA LYS A 108 -13.93 14.87 -4.20
C LYS A 108 -15.10 15.86 -4.26
N GLU A 109 -15.25 16.74 -3.28
CA GLU A 109 -16.30 17.77 -3.25
C GLU A 109 -15.95 19.01 -4.09
N SER A 110 -14.70 19.14 -4.54
CA SER A 110 -14.24 20.26 -5.39
C SER A 110 -14.38 19.99 -6.90
N LYS A 111 -15.22 19.02 -7.28
CA LYS A 111 -15.54 18.69 -8.68
C LYS A 111 -17.05 18.81 -8.92
#